data_AF-X0TNI4-F1
#
_entry.id   AF-X0TNI4-F1
#
_cell.length_a   1.000
_cell.length_b   1.000
_cell.length_c   1.000
_cell.angle_alpha   90.00
_cell.angle_beta   90.00
_cell.angle_gamma   90.00
#
_symmetry.space_group_name_H-M   'P 1'
#
loop_
_entity.id
_entity.type
_entity.pdbx_description
1 polymer ?
#
loop_
_entity_poly.entity_id
_entity_poly.type
_entity_poly.pdbx_seq_one_letter_code
_entity_poly.pdbx_strand_id
1 'polypeptide(L)'
;ITFINEINSDLIIIADSEDNKLVNKITPKMLRIILNHKELFLNWDGNRDTFDILDNPISEVVQSHSKLIGKGTLLDKHVNILKSIWASKKDLSSEQQKKLIQERESLITEREELANIQVKLNLSKKILEISEELKDEEGYLKYQDDAKQLNKELQDVKLKLNYYLVRIRETMHKAVKELKDKPLRDGSYREVYLNLYSFSNKLKYLSSDNDWQEYRRIANMLIEKEGVSDGELAAGITKVLKMRENPEDYIN
;
A
#
# COMPACT_ATOMS: atom_id res chain seq x y z
N ILE A 1 30.94 12.72 5.17
CA ILE A 1 30.60 13.98 4.46
C ILE A 1 31.91 14.62 4.05
N THR A 2 32.05 15.02 2.79
CA THR A 2 33.26 15.62 2.25
C THR A 2 32.89 16.86 1.43
N PHE A 3 33.33 18.04 1.86
CA PHE A 3 33.08 19.28 1.13
C PHE A 3 33.99 19.38 -0.10
N ILE A 4 33.42 19.79 -1.24
CA ILE A 4 34.10 19.95 -2.53
C ILE A 4 34.13 21.44 -2.87
N ASN A 5 35.29 22.05 -2.67
CA ASN A 5 35.49 23.49 -2.84
C ASN A 5 35.17 23.97 -4.26
N GLU A 6 35.55 23.19 -5.28
CA GLU A 6 35.48 23.57 -6.69
C GLU A 6 34.06 23.74 -7.22
N ILE A 7 33.07 23.12 -6.55
CA ILE A 7 31.66 23.18 -6.91
C ILE A 7 30.76 23.64 -5.75
N ASN A 8 31.37 24.11 -4.66
CA ASN A 8 30.69 24.57 -3.45
C ASN A 8 29.57 23.61 -2.98
N SER A 9 29.88 22.31 -2.92
CA SER A 9 28.89 21.25 -2.64
C SER A 9 29.46 20.16 -1.73
N ASP A 10 28.58 19.47 -1.00
CA ASP A 10 28.94 18.36 -0.13
C ASP A 10 28.71 17.00 -0.81
N LEU A 11 29.73 16.13 -0.77
CA LEU A 11 29.56 14.70 -1.05
C LEU A 11 29.16 13.98 0.23
N ILE A 12 27.94 13.44 0.22
CA ILE A 12 27.39 12.63 1.31
C ILE A 12 27.31 11.17 0.83
N ILE A 13 28.06 10.29 1.50
CA ILE A 13 27.98 8.84 1.33
C ILE A 13 27.38 8.26 2.61
N ILE A 14 26.28 7.50 2.47
CA ILE A 14 25.62 6.79 3.57
C ILE A 14 26.03 5.31 3.45
N ALA A 15 26.66 4.78 4.50
CA ALA A 15 27.12 3.40 4.54
C ALA A 15 27.12 2.86 5.99
N ASP A 16 27.14 1.53 6.13
CA ASP A 16 27.27 0.86 7.42
C ASP A 16 28.63 1.17 8.08
N SER A 17 28.68 1.20 9.40
CA SER A 17 29.90 1.59 10.14
C SER A 17 31.12 0.70 9.85
N GLU A 18 30.89 -0.56 9.48
CA GLU A 18 31.90 -1.54 9.09
C GLU A 18 32.55 -1.25 7.73
N ASP A 19 31.88 -0.49 6.86
CA ASP A 19 32.33 -0.17 5.50
C ASP A 19 33.18 1.11 5.40
N ASN A 20 33.47 1.78 6.52
CA ASN A 20 34.18 3.06 6.54
C ASN A 20 35.53 3.03 5.81
N LYS A 21 36.28 1.91 5.90
CA LYS A 21 37.55 1.73 5.17
C LYS A 21 37.36 1.68 3.65
N LEU A 22 36.23 1.17 3.16
CA LEU A 22 35.89 1.10 1.74
C LEU A 22 35.35 2.44 1.25
N VAL A 23 34.51 3.11 2.04
CA VAL A 23 34.05 4.49 1.77
C VAL A 23 35.23 5.43 1.55
N ASN A 24 36.24 5.37 2.42
CA ASN A 24 37.45 6.18 2.28
C ASN A 24 38.26 5.86 1.01
N LYS A 25 38.16 4.65 0.46
CA LYS A 25 38.82 4.26 -0.81
C LYS A 25 38.07 4.72 -2.05
N ILE A 26 36.74 4.73 -2.02
CA ILE A 26 35.92 5.16 -3.16
C ILE A 26 35.77 6.68 -3.23
N THR A 27 35.82 7.37 -2.09
CA THR A 27 35.62 8.82 -2.02
C THR A 27 36.52 9.60 -3.01
N PRO A 28 37.84 9.35 -3.10
CA PRO A 28 38.69 10.04 -4.08
C PRO A 28 38.30 9.78 -5.55
N LYS A 29 37.79 8.57 -5.85
CA LYS A 29 37.37 8.20 -7.21
C LYS A 29 36.05 8.89 -7.58
N MET A 30 35.11 8.95 -6.64
CA MET A 30 33.85 9.69 -6.77
C MET A 30 34.11 11.18 -6.97
N LEU A 31 34.99 11.77 -6.15
CA LEU A 31 35.40 13.17 -6.31
C LEU A 31 35.95 13.46 -7.70
N ARG A 32 36.78 12.57 -8.25
CA ARG A 32 37.32 12.73 -9.61
C ARG A 32 36.22 12.75 -10.68
N ILE A 33 35.22 11.87 -10.57
CA ILE A 33 34.09 11.83 -11.53
C ILE A 33 33.29 13.13 -11.45
N ILE A 34 32.99 13.60 -10.24
CA ILE A 34 32.25 14.84 -9.99
C ILE A 34 33.01 16.04 -10.56
N LEU A 35 34.32 16.15 -10.27
CA LEU A 35 35.15 17.26 -10.74
C LEU A 35 35.36 17.25 -12.26
N ASN A 36 35.39 16.08 -12.90
CA ASN A 36 35.42 15.98 -14.36
C ASN A 36 34.15 16.54 -15.02
N HIS A 37 33.05 16.60 -14.28
CA HIS A 37 31.76 17.14 -14.73
C HIS A 37 31.31 18.34 -13.89
N LYS A 38 32.25 19.10 -13.33
CA LYS A 38 31.97 20.22 -12.42
C LYS A 38 30.97 21.25 -12.98
N GLU A 39 30.93 21.42 -14.30
CA GLU A 39 30.02 22.33 -14.98
C GLU A 39 28.54 21.98 -14.76
N LEU A 40 28.22 20.69 -14.54
CA LEU A 40 26.86 20.22 -14.20
C LEU A 40 26.38 20.79 -12.87
N PHE A 41 27.31 21.04 -11.94
CA PHE A 41 27.01 21.52 -10.59
C PHE A 41 27.07 23.05 -10.52
N LEU A 42 28.00 23.68 -11.25
CA LEU A 42 28.16 25.13 -11.28
C LEU A 42 27.03 25.84 -12.03
N ASN A 43 26.50 25.23 -13.09
CA ASN A 43 25.47 25.80 -13.95
C ASN A 43 24.15 25.03 -13.87
N TRP A 44 23.85 24.42 -12.72
CA TRP A 44 22.65 23.60 -12.58
C TRP A 44 21.38 24.45 -12.70
N ASP A 45 20.55 24.13 -13.69
CA ASP A 45 19.29 24.82 -14.01
C ASP A 45 18.06 24.19 -13.33
N GLY A 46 18.26 23.19 -12.47
CA GLY A 46 17.20 22.42 -11.82
C GLY A 46 16.76 21.18 -12.58
N ASN A 47 17.23 20.96 -13.82
CA ASN A 47 16.99 19.72 -14.55
C ASN A 47 17.80 18.57 -13.92
N ARG A 48 17.14 17.45 -13.63
CA ARG A 48 17.79 16.29 -13.01
C ARG A 48 18.38 15.34 -14.03
N ASP A 49 17.81 15.29 -15.23
CA ASP A 49 18.20 14.38 -16.30
C ASP A 49 19.64 14.66 -16.79
N THR A 50 20.16 15.87 -16.55
CA THR A 50 21.54 16.22 -16.87
C THR A 50 22.57 15.44 -16.03
N PHE A 51 22.15 14.84 -14.91
CA PHE A 51 23.02 14.04 -14.06
C PHE A 51 23.10 12.56 -14.46
N ASP A 52 22.24 12.08 -15.38
CA ASP A 52 22.25 10.69 -15.87
C ASP A 52 23.61 10.30 -16.47
N ILE A 53 24.37 11.27 -17.00
CA ILE A 53 25.73 11.07 -17.50
C ILE A 53 26.70 10.56 -16.43
N LEU A 54 26.39 10.78 -15.14
CA LEU A 54 27.18 10.31 -14.01
C LEU A 54 26.86 8.87 -13.60
N ASP A 55 25.74 8.30 -14.05
CA ASP A 55 25.27 6.99 -13.58
C ASP A 55 26.26 5.87 -13.91
N ASN A 56 26.70 5.79 -15.16
CA ASN A 56 27.67 4.79 -15.61
C ASN A 56 29.02 4.90 -14.88
N PRO A 57 29.70 6.08 -14.85
CA PRO A 57 30.99 6.18 -14.19
C PRO A 57 30.90 5.96 -12.66
N ILE A 58 29.81 6.39 -12.01
CA ILE A 58 29.58 6.10 -10.59
C ILE A 58 29.38 4.59 -10.39
N SER A 59 28.55 3.96 -11.22
CA SER A 59 28.29 2.52 -11.16
C SER A 59 29.56 1.69 -11.32
N GLU A 60 30.46 2.06 -12.25
CA GLU A 60 31.76 1.40 -12.42
C GLU A 60 32.66 1.52 -11.17
N VAL A 61 32.67 2.68 -10.52
CA VAL A 61 33.43 2.88 -9.28
C VAL A 61 32.86 2.01 -8.15
N VAL A 62 31.55 1.89 -8.03
CA VAL A 62 30.92 1.04 -7.02
C VAL A 62 31.16 -0.45 -7.32
N GLN A 63 30.98 -0.88 -8.58
CA GLN A 63 31.18 -2.26 -9.03
C GLN A 63 32.62 -2.74 -8.93
N SER A 64 33.59 -1.85 -9.20
CA SER A 64 35.02 -2.16 -9.02
C SER A 64 35.42 -2.44 -7.56
N HIS A 65 34.52 -2.20 -6.61
CA HIS A 65 34.67 -2.54 -5.19
C HIS A 65 33.55 -3.48 -4.75
N SER A 66 33.50 -4.67 -5.34
CA SER A 66 32.56 -5.78 -5.07
C SER A 66 32.42 -6.25 -3.61
N LYS A 67 33.09 -5.61 -2.65
CA LYS A 67 32.85 -5.77 -1.21
C LYS A 67 31.79 -4.80 -0.66
N LEU A 68 31.60 -3.63 -1.29
CA LEU A 68 30.52 -2.67 -0.97
C LEU A 68 29.17 -3.19 -1.46
N ILE A 69 29.17 -3.83 -2.62
CA ILE A 69 28.06 -4.62 -3.13
C ILE A 69 28.26 -6.02 -2.54
N GLY A 70 27.86 -6.24 -1.29
CA GLY A 70 28.04 -7.53 -0.63
C GLY A 70 27.65 -8.71 -1.55
N LYS A 71 28.34 -9.86 -1.42
CA LYS A 71 27.94 -11.09 -2.13
C LYS A 71 26.55 -11.58 -1.75
N GLY A 72 26.00 -11.07 -0.66
CA GLY A 72 24.62 -11.22 -0.29
C GLY A 72 23.78 -10.07 -0.85
N THR A 73 22.70 -10.42 -1.51
CA THR A 73 21.61 -9.49 -1.80
C THR A 73 21.08 -8.88 -0.49
N LEU A 74 20.34 -7.77 -0.56
CA LEU A 74 19.60 -7.22 0.60
C LEU A 74 18.79 -8.31 1.34
N LEU A 75 18.31 -9.31 0.60
CA LEU A 75 17.60 -10.48 1.13
C LEU A 75 18.50 -11.34 2.02
N ASP A 76 19.76 -11.61 1.62
CA ASP A 76 20.71 -12.39 2.44
C ASP A 76 21.08 -11.67 3.75
N LYS A 77 21.08 -10.33 3.77
CA LYS A 77 21.23 -9.55 5.01
C LYS A 77 20.01 -9.75 5.94
N HIS A 78 18.78 -9.76 5.41
CA HIS A 78 17.56 -10.01 6.20
C HIS A 78 17.56 -11.40 6.87
N VAL A 79 17.99 -12.42 6.15
CA VAL A 79 18.08 -13.81 6.64
C VAL A 79 19.01 -13.94 7.84
N ASN A 80 20.20 -13.35 7.74
CA ASN A 80 21.17 -13.40 8.83
C ASN A 80 20.70 -12.63 10.07
N ILE A 81 19.95 -11.54 9.88
CA ILE A 81 19.32 -10.79 10.97
C ILE A 81 18.26 -11.65 11.67
N LEU A 82 17.36 -12.29 10.92
CA LEU A 82 16.31 -13.16 11.49
C LEU A 82 16.91 -14.33 12.29
N LYS A 83 17.91 -15.01 11.72
CA LYS A 83 18.62 -16.10 12.41
C LYS A 83 19.30 -15.61 13.70
N SER A 84 19.90 -14.42 13.69
CA SER A 84 20.48 -13.82 14.89
C SER A 84 19.43 -13.50 15.96
N ILE A 85 18.26 -12.99 15.57
CA ILE A 85 17.16 -12.71 16.50
C ILE A 85 16.65 -14.02 17.11
N TRP A 86 16.44 -15.05 16.29
CA TRP A 86 15.87 -16.32 16.73
C TRP A 86 16.83 -17.21 17.52
N ALA A 87 18.15 -17.04 17.37
CA ALA A 87 19.16 -17.74 18.15
C ALA A 87 19.00 -17.50 19.67
N SER A 88 18.45 -16.36 20.06
CA SER A 88 18.15 -16.04 21.47
C SER A 88 16.82 -16.59 21.99
N LYS A 89 15.95 -17.13 21.11
CA LYS A 89 14.64 -17.67 21.49
C LYS A 89 14.74 -19.14 21.87
N LYS A 90 14.06 -19.52 22.97
CA LYS A 90 13.92 -20.92 23.40
C LYS A 90 13.31 -21.77 22.28
N ASP A 91 13.79 -23.00 22.17
CA ASP A 91 13.21 -23.97 21.25
C ASP A 91 11.88 -24.50 21.76
N LEU A 92 10.97 -24.75 20.83
CA LEU A 92 9.64 -25.31 21.09
C LEU A 92 9.72 -26.82 21.29
N SER A 93 8.79 -27.38 22.07
CA SER A 93 8.60 -28.82 22.12
C SER A 93 8.02 -29.35 20.80
N SER A 94 8.24 -30.63 20.49
CA SER A 94 7.68 -31.25 19.28
C SER A 94 6.15 -31.18 19.21
N GLU A 95 5.47 -31.19 20.37
CA GLU A 95 4.01 -31.07 20.45
C GLU A 95 3.54 -29.64 20.14
N GLN A 96 4.25 -28.63 20.67
CA GLN A 96 3.99 -27.23 20.35
C GLN A 96 4.21 -26.93 18.87
N GLN A 97 5.31 -27.44 18.28
CA GLN A 97 5.58 -27.30 16.85
C GLN A 97 4.46 -27.88 15.99
N LYS A 98 4.00 -29.10 16.28
CA LYS A 98 2.90 -29.73 15.53
C LYS A 98 1.61 -28.90 15.62
N LYS A 99 1.26 -28.41 16.81
CA LYS A 99 0.07 -27.59 17.00
C LYS A 99 0.13 -26.29 16.18
N LEU A 100 1.26 -25.59 16.22
CA LEU A 100 1.47 -24.35 15.48
C LEU A 100 1.45 -24.56 13.97
N ILE A 101 2.02 -25.66 13.47
CA ILE A 101 1.96 -26.00 12.04
C ILE A 101 0.50 -26.22 11.60
N GLN A 102 -0.28 -26.99 12.36
CA GLN A 102 -1.69 -27.24 12.05
C GLN A 102 -2.52 -25.95 12.09
N GLU A 103 -2.33 -25.12 13.11
CA GLU A 103 -3.00 -23.83 13.23
C GLU A 103 -2.67 -22.93 12.04
N ARG A 104 -1.40 -22.85 11.65
CA ARG A 104 -0.95 -22.09 10.49
C ARG A 104 -1.60 -22.57 9.19
N GLU A 105 -1.63 -23.88 8.95
CA GLU A 105 -2.26 -24.46 7.74
C GLU A 105 -3.76 -24.14 7.67
N SER A 106 -4.45 -24.22 8.80
CA SER A 106 -5.86 -23.83 8.91
C SER A 106 -6.06 -22.35 8.56
N LEU A 107 -5.23 -21.46 9.12
CA LEU A 107 -5.31 -20.02 8.86
C LEU A 107 -4.99 -19.66 7.40
N ILE A 108 -4.05 -20.37 6.77
CA ILE A 108 -3.73 -20.19 5.35
C ILE A 108 -4.94 -20.53 4.49
N THR A 109 -5.58 -21.67 4.75
CA THR A 109 -6.77 -22.11 4.02
C THR A 109 -7.90 -21.10 4.16
N GLU A 110 -8.21 -20.69 5.40
CA GLU A 110 -9.25 -19.68 5.69
C GLU A 110 -8.97 -18.37 4.96
N ARG A 111 -7.70 -17.92 4.95
CA ARG A 111 -7.30 -16.69 4.28
C ARG A 111 -7.52 -16.74 2.78
N GLU A 112 -7.27 -17.87 2.12
CA GLU A 112 -7.38 -17.99 0.66
C GLU A 112 -8.83 -17.88 0.17
N GLU A 113 -9.80 -18.35 0.97
CA GLU A 113 -11.22 -18.33 0.66
C GLU A 113 -11.89 -16.96 0.86
N LEU A 114 -11.30 -16.08 1.68
CA LEU A 114 -11.91 -14.81 2.06
C LEU A 114 -11.77 -13.71 1.01
N ALA A 115 -12.82 -12.92 0.80
CA ALA A 115 -12.75 -11.71 -0.03
C ALA A 115 -12.33 -10.45 0.77
N ASN A 116 -12.57 -10.44 2.08
CA ASN A 116 -12.37 -9.27 2.92
C ASN A 116 -10.88 -9.00 3.20
N ILE A 117 -10.40 -7.83 2.80
CA ILE A 117 -8.99 -7.42 2.88
C ILE A 117 -8.55 -7.26 4.34
N GLN A 118 -9.41 -6.69 5.19
CA GLN A 118 -9.10 -6.47 6.60
C GLN A 118 -8.93 -7.80 7.36
N VAL A 119 -9.81 -8.76 7.10
CA VAL A 119 -9.72 -10.10 7.68
C VAL A 119 -8.48 -10.83 7.16
N LYS A 120 -8.22 -10.76 5.84
CA LYS A 120 -6.99 -11.31 5.24
C LYS A 120 -5.72 -10.73 5.87
N LEU A 121 -5.67 -9.42 6.12
CA LEU A 121 -4.55 -8.76 6.78
C LEU A 121 -4.36 -9.28 8.21
N ASN A 122 -5.45 -9.44 8.97
CA ASN A 122 -5.39 -9.96 10.34
C ASN A 122 -4.90 -11.41 10.37
N LEU A 123 -5.37 -12.26 9.45
CA LEU A 123 -4.89 -13.63 9.30
C LEU A 123 -3.41 -13.67 8.89
N SER A 124 -2.97 -12.83 7.94
CA SER A 124 -1.56 -12.72 7.57
C SER A 124 -0.66 -12.34 8.75
N LYS A 125 -1.11 -11.45 9.64
CA LYS A 125 -0.36 -11.08 10.86
C LYS A 125 -0.25 -12.26 11.84
N LYS A 126 -1.34 -13.01 12.06
CA LYS A 126 -1.30 -14.21 12.90
C LYS A 126 -0.39 -15.30 12.32
N ILE A 127 -0.46 -15.52 11.01
CA ILE A 127 0.42 -16.48 10.32
C ILE A 127 1.89 -16.04 10.46
N LEU A 128 2.17 -14.74 10.33
CA LEU A 128 3.50 -14.17 10.52
C LEU A 128 4.03 -14.43 11.94
N GLU A 129 3.20 -14.21 12.97
CA GLU A 129 3.54 -14.51 14.38
C GLU A 129 3.87 -16.00 14.56
N ILE A 130 3.04 -16.89 14.03
CA ILE A 130 3.29 -18.34 14.08
C ILE A 130 4.57 -18.72 13.34
N SER A 131 4.83 -18.15 12.16
CA SER A 131 6.09 -18.37 11.43
C SER A 131 7.30 -17.88 12.22
N GLU A 132 7.17 -16.80 12.97
CA GLU A 132 8.23 -16.31 13.86
C GLU A 132 8.48 -17.25 15.04
N GLU A 133 7.44 -17.83 15.63
CA GLU A 133 7.55 -18.83 16.70
C GLU A 133 8.18 -20.13 16.19
N LEU A 134 7.79 -20.58 15.00
CA LEU A 134 8.34 -21.76 14.34
C LEU A 134 9.76 -21.54 13.79
N LYS A 135 10.27 -20.29 13.82
CA LYS A 135 11.54 -19.91 13.17
C LYS A 135 11.56 -20.26 11.67
N ASP A 136 10.39 -20.19 11.03
CA ASP A 136 10.21 -20.45 9.60
C ASP A 136 10.47 -19.17 8.79
N GLU A 137 11.67 -19.10 8.22
CA GLU A 137 12.18 -17.98 7.43
C GLU A 137 11.34 -17.66 6.19
N GLU A 138 11.04 -18.69 5.39
CA GLU A 138 10.33 -18.52 4.13
C GLU A 138 8.89 -18.04 4.39
N GLY A 139 8.21 -18.70 5.34
CA GLY A 139 6.89 -18.28 5.77
C GLY A 139 6.90 -16.86 6.34
N TYR A 140 7.87 -16.53 7.21
CA TYR A 140 7.95 -15.21 7.82
C TYR A 140 8.09 -14.10 6.78
N LEU A 141 9.03 -14.23 5.84
CA LEU A 141 9.25 -13.22 4.80
C LEU A 141 8.02 -13.08 3.88
N LYS A 142 7.46 -14.20 3.43
CA LYS A 142 6.25 -14.21 2.59
C LYS A 142 5.10 -13.46 3.26
N TYR A 143 4.77 -13.83 4.51
CA TYR A 143 3.61 -13.25 5.19
C TYR A 143 3.86 -11.83 5.70
N GLN A 144 5.12 -11.44 5.90
CA GLN A 144 5.48 -10.05 6.15
C GLN A 144 5.18 -9.17 4.93
N ASP A 145 5.59 -9.61 3.74
CA ASP A 145 5.36 -8.85 2.51
C ASP A 145 3.88 -8.85 2.10
N ASP A 146 3.19 -9.97 2.26
CA ASP A 146 1.74 -10.05 2.10
C ASP A 146 1.01 -9.07 3.03
N ALA A 147 1.39 -9.00 4.31
CA ALA A 147 0.79 -8.07 5.26
C ALA A 147 1.05 -6.59 4.89
N LYS A 148 2.26 -6.26 4.41
CA LYS A 148 2.56 -4.91 3.91
C LYS A 148 1.70 -4.56 2.70
N GLN A 149 1.58 -5.48 1.74
CA GLN A 149 0.80 -5.28 0.52
C GLN A 149 -0.69 -5.13 0.83
N LEU A 150 -1.26 -6.01 1.65
CA LEU A 150 -2.66 -5.93 2.09
C LEU A 150 -2.93 -4.65 2.87
N ASN A 151 -1.99 -4.19 3.70
CA ASN A 151 -2.14 -2.92 4.41
C ASN A 151 -2.17 -1.73 3.44
N LYS A 152 -1.30 -1.72 2.42
CA LYS A 152 -1.33 -0.68 1.37
C LYS A 152 -2.64 -0.70 0.59
N GLU A 153 -3.11 -1.88 0.21
CA GLU A 153 -4.39 -2.05 -0.48
C GLU A 153 -5.56 -1.57 0.38
N LEU A 154 -5.60 -1.94 1.66
CA LEU A 154 -6.59 -1.47 2.62
C LEU A 154 -6.65 0.06 2.69
N GLN A 155 -5.50 0.72 2.81
CA GLN A 155 -5.43 2.19 2.84
C GLN A 155 -5.94 2.83 1.54
N ASP A 156 -5.58 2.26 0.39
CA ASP A 156 -6.06 2.73 -0.92
C ASP A 156 -7.59 2.56 -1.06
N VAL A 157 -8.14 1.41 -0.63
CA VAL A 157 -9.59 1.16 -0.67
C VAL A 157 -10.32 2.10 0.28
N LYS A 158 -9.81 2.34 1.49
CA LYS A 158 -10.39 3.32 2.45
C LYS A 158 -10.39 4.73 1.87
N LEU A 159 -9.28 5.16 1.25
CA LEU A 159 -9.18 6.45 0.57
C LEU A 159 -10.23 6.57 -0.54
N LYS A 160 -10.38 5.54 -1.37
CA LYS A 160 -11.38 5.50 -2.45
C LYS A 160 -12.81 5.49 -1.93
N LEU A 161 -13.10 4.76 -0.85
CA LEU A 161 -14.42 4.81 -0.20
C LEU A 161 -14.77 6.23 0.25
N ASN A 162 -13.84 6.89 0.94
CA ASN A 162 -14.02 8.27 1.37
C ASN A 162 -14.28 9.21 0.18
N TYR A 163 -13.47 9.07 -0.88
CA TYR A 163 -13.64 9.83 -2.12
C TYR A 163 -15.06 9.66 -2.69
N TYR A 164 -15.53 8.42 -2.86
CA TYR A 164 -16.86 8.18 -3.42
C TYR A 164 -17.97 8.66 -2.49
N LEU A 165 -17.81 8.53 -1.18
CA LEU A 165 -18.81 8.98 -0.21
C LEU A 165 -19.02 10.49 -0.26
N VAL A 166 -17.93 11.26 -0.35
CA VAL A 166 -17.98 12.71 -0.57
C VAL A 166 -18.67 13.03 -1.91
N ARG A 167 -18.27 12.35 -3.00
CA ARG A 167 -18.87 12.57 -4.33
C ARG A 167 -20.35 12.21 -4.39
N ILE A 168 -20.79 11.13 -3.75
CA ILE A 168 -22.21 10.74 -3.67
C ILE A 168 -23.01 11.88 -3.06
N ARG A 169 -22.50 12.48 -1.98
CA ARG A 169 -23.17 13.60 -1.31
C ARG A 169 -23.27 14.81 -2.21
N GLU A 170 -22.15 15.25 -2.80
CA GLU A 170 -22.12 16.41 -3.72
C GLU A 170 -23.10 16.23 -4.88
N THR A 171 -23.02 15.06 -5.53
CA THR A 171 -23.84 14.75 -6.72
C THR A 171 -25.31 14.57 -6.36
N MET A 172 -25.63 14.03 -5.18
CA MET A 172 -27.01 13.91 -4.71
C MET A 172 -27.60 15.28 -4.37
N HIS A 173 -26.86 16.15 -3.67
CA HIS A 173 -27.33 17.51 -3.38
C HIS A 173 -27.60 18.30 -4.67
N LYS A 174 -26.72 18.15 -5.66
CA LYS A 174 -26.90 18.75 -6.99
C LYS A 174 -28.16 18.19 -7.67
N ALA A 175 -28.35 16.87 -7.70
CA ALA A 175 -29.51 16.24 -8.31
C ALA A 175 -30.83 16.71 -7.67
N VAL A 176 -30.89 16.78 -6.33
CA VAL A 176 -32.07 17.27 -5.59
C VAL A 176 -32.32 18.75 -5.87
N LYS A 177 -31.27 19.59 -5.92
CA LYS A 177 -31.40 21.02 -6.24
C LYS A 177 -31.91 21.27 -7.66
N GLU A 178 -31.47 20.46 -8.62
CA GLU A 178 -31.90 20.54 -10.02
C GLU A 178 -33.33 20.04 -10.23
N LEU A 179 -33.80 19.13 -9.37
CA LEU A 179 -35.14 18.54 -9.43
C LEU A 179 -36.25 19.59 -9.25
N LYS A 180 -36.08 20.53 -8.31
CA LYS A 180 -37.11 21.53 -7.94
C LYS A 180 -38.47 20.84 -7.68
N ASP A 181 -39.52 21.23 -8.39
CA ASP A 181 -40.89 20.70 -8.26
C ASP A 181 -41.17 19.49 -9.17
N LYS A 182 -40.15 18.97 -9.87
CA LYS A 182 -40.33 17.82 -10.76
C LYS A 182 -40.49 16.51 -9.96
N PRO A 183 -41.21 15.51 -10.50
CA PRO A 183 -41.26 14.17 -9.92
C PRO A 183 -39.85 13.60 -9.72
N LEU A 184 -39.63 12.86 -8.61
CA LEU A 184 -38.34 12.24 -8.29
C LEU A 184 -37.75 11.42 -9.44
N ARG A 185 -38.61 10.77 -10.25
CA ARG A 185 -38.21 9.99 -11.43
C ARG A 185 -37.52 10.83 -12.51
N ASP A 186 -37.76 12.13 -12.56
CA ASP A 186 -37.17 13.01 -13.57
C ASP A 186 -35.79 13.54 -13.15
N GLY A 187 -35.31 13.15 -11.97
CA GLY A 187 -34.00 13.53 -11.47
C GLY A 187 -32.84 12.95 -12.27
N SER A 188 -31.79 13.77 -12.44
CA SER A 188 -30.53 13.39 -13.10
C SER A 188 -29.60 12.70 -12.08
N TYR A 189 -29.74 11.38 -11.95
CA TYR A 189 -28.96 10.59 -10.97
C TYR A 189 -27.74 9.88 -11.55
N ARG A 190 -27.31 10.21 -12.77
CA ARG A 190 -26.19 9.53 -13.43
C ARG A 190 -24.90 9.59 -12.63
N GLU A 191 -24.56 10.77 -12.12
CA GLU A 191 -23.34 10.95 -11.30
C GLU A 191 -23.48 10.24 -9.95
N VAL A 192 -24.67 10.28 -9.34
CA VAL A 192 -24.95 9.56 -8.09
C VAL A 192 -24.78 8.06 -8.28
N TYR A 193 -25.35 7.51 -9.35
CA TYR A 193 -25.21 6.11 -9.74
C TYR A 193 -23.74 5.70 -9.86
N LEU A 194 -22.94 6.43 -10.63
CA LEU A 194 -21.53 6.07 -10.86
C LEU A 194 -20.74 6.01 -9.57
N ASN A 195 -20.93 7.01 -8.69
CA ASN A 195 -20.23 7.06 -7.42
C ASN A 195 -20.75 6.00 -6.43
N LEU A 196 -22.07 5.77 -6.35
CA LEU A 196 -22.66 4.78 -5.46
C LEU A 196 -22.35 3.33 -5.89
N TYR A 197 -22.33 3.08 -7.19
CA TYR A 197 -21.90 1.81 -7.75
C TYR A 197 -20.41 1.56 -7.45
N SER A 198 -19.56 2.58 -7.62
CA SER A 198 -18.14 2.47 -7.30
C SER A 198 -17.90 2.26 -5.80
N PHE A 199 -18.62 3.00 -4.95
CA PHE A 199 -18.61 2.84 -3.50
C PHE A 199 -18.98 1.42 -3.08
N SER A 200 -20.10 0.88 -3.57
CA SER A 200 -20.53 -0.49 -3.25
C SER A 200 -19.50 -1.54 -3.64
N ASN A 201 -18.87 -1.41 -4.82
CA ASN A 201 -17.81 -2.33 -5.25
C ASN A 201 -16.57 -2.29 -4.36
N LYS A 202 -16.21 -1.13 -3.82
CA LYS A 202 -15.10 -1.03 -2.86
C LYS A 202 -15.50 -1.57 -1.49
N LEU A 203 -16.72 -1.27 -1.05
CA LEU A 203 -17.25 -1.73 0.24
C LEU A 203 -17.31 -3.25 0.33
N LYS A 204 -17.58 -3.94 -0.80
CA LYS A 204 -17.56 -5.41 -0.89
C LYS A 204 -16.30 -6.06 -0.31
N TYR A 205 -15.15 -5.39 -0.41
CA TYR A 205 -13.87 -5.93 0.05
C TYR A 205 -13.55 -5.61 1.51
N LEU A 206 -14.38 -4.80 2.18
CA LEU A 206 -14.13 -4.33 3.54
C LEU A 206 -15.27 -4.64 4.51
N SER A 207 -16.50 -4.73 4.02
CA SER A 207 -17.67 -5.09 4.82
C SER A 207 -17.69 -6.59 5.10
N SER A 208 -17.91 -6.95 6.36
CA SER A 208 -18.25 -8.32 6.76
C SER A 208 -19.70 -8.70 6.38
N ASP A 209 -20.56 -7.68 6.22
CA ASP A 209 -21.98 -7.83 5.89
C ASP A 209 -22.26 -7.61 4.39
N ASN A 210 -23.45 -8.01 3.94
CA ASN A 210 -23.94 -7.80 2.57
C ASN A 210 -24.42 -6.36 2.30
N ASP A 211 -24.09 -5.40 3.14
CA ASP A 211 -24.48 -3.98 3.01
C ASP A 211 -24.09 -3.36 1.67
N TRP A 212 -22.97 -3.81 1.09
CA TRP A 212 -22.56 -3.41 -0.26
C TRP A 212 -23.61 -3.75 -1.34
N GLN A 213 -24.35 -4.85 -1.18
CA GLN A 213 -25.40 -5.25 -2.11
C GLN A 213 -26.56 -4.26 -2.10
N GLU A 214 -26.88 -3.70 -0.94
CA GLU A 214 -27.94 -2.72 -0.83
C GLU A 214 -27.59 -1.42 -1.54
N TYR A 215 -26.37 -0.89 -1.34
CA TYR A 215 -25.92 0.29 -2.08
C TYR A 215 -25.84 0.04 -3.58
N ARG A 216 -25.46 -1.18 -4.00
CA ARG A 216 -25.47 -1.58 -5.41
C ARG A 216 -26.89 -1.60 -5.99
N ARG A 217 -27.85 -2.15 -5.23
CA ARG A 217 -29.28 -2.16 -5.61
C ARG A 217 -29.81 -0.73 -5.77
N ILE A 218 -29.51 0.15 -4.81
CA ILE A 218 -29.94 1.55 -4.86
C ILE A 218 -29.31 2.24 -6.06
N ALA A 219 -28.02 2.01 -6.34
CA ALA A 219 -27.37 2.58 -7.52
C ALA A 219 -28.12 2.20 -8.81
N ASN A 220 -28.37 0.91 -9.02
CA ASN A 220 -29.08 0.45 -10.22
C ASN A 220 -30.48 1.07 -10.33
N MET A 221 -31.22 1.11 -9.22
CA MET A 221 -32.56 1.72 -9.14
C MET A 221 -32.60 3.20 -9.56
N LEU A 222 -31.50 3.95 -9.36
CA LEU A 222 -31.42 5.37 -9.75
C LEU A 222 -31.34 5.58 -11.28
N ILE A 223 -30.98 4.55 -12.04
CA ILE A 223 -30.88 4.58 -13.51
C ILE A 223 -31.97 3.75 -14.15
N GLU A 224 -32.15 2.51 -13.69
CA GLU A 224 -33.14 1.57 -14.16
C GLU A 224 -34.46 1.78 -13.39
N LYS A 225 -35.17 2.86 -13.73
CA LYS A 225 -36.39 3.29 -13.04
C LYS A 225 -37.64 2.50 -13.46
N GLU A 226 -37.53 1.65 -14.49
CA GLU A 226 -38.62 0.82 -14.98
C GLU A 226 -38.97 -0.26 -13.94
N GLY A 227 -40.26 -0.41 -13.62
CA GLY A 227 -40.72 -1.39 -12.62
C GLY A 227 -40.47 -1.03 -11.15
N VAL A 228 -39.68 0.02 -10.87
CA VAL A 228 -39.48 0.56 -9.51
C VAL A 228 -40.65 1.46 -9.17
N SER A 229 -41.23 1.37 -7.96
CA SER A 229 -42.29 2.28 -7.49
C SER A 229 -41.75 3.61 -6.97
N ASP A 230 -42.59 4.66 -6.92
CA ASP A 230 -42.18 5.98 -6.42
C ASP A 230 -41.76 5.92 -4.94
N GLY A 231 -42.42 5.08 -4.15
CA GLY A 231 -42.08 4.85 -2.74
C GLY A 231 -40.71 4.20 -2.58
N GLU A 232 -40.37 3.21 -3.41
CA GLU A 232 -39.05 2.58 -3.40
C GLU A 232 -37.94 3.55 -3.83
N LEU A 233 -38.17 4.33 -4.88
CA LEU A 233 -37.24 5.35 -5.33
C LEU A 233 -37.00 6.40 -4.24
N ALA A 234 -38.06 6.90 -3.60
CA ALA A 234 -37.98 7.84 -2.50
C ALA A 234 -37.22 7.26 -1.29
N ALA A 235 -37.46 5.99 -0.95
CA ALA A 235 -36.76 5.30 0.13
C ALA A 235 -35.26 5.17 -0.16
N GLY A 236 -34.88 4.80 -1.38
CA GLY A 236 -33.46 4.69 -1.77
C GLY A 236 -32.76 6.05 -1.80
N ILE A 237 -33.39 7.10 -2.33
CA ILE A 237 -32.84 8.47 -2.30
C ILE A 237 -32.67 8.93 -0.85
N THR A 238 -33.66 8.71 0.00
CA THR A 238 -33.60 9.04 1.43
C THR A 238 -32.45 8.31 2.11
N LYS A 239 -32.22 7.04 1.77
CA LYS A 239 -31.12 6.26 2.33
C LYS A 239 -29.75 6.80 1.91
N VAL A 240 -29.60 7.20 0.64
CA VAL A 240 -28.37 7.83 0.15
C VAL A 240 -28.13 9.19 0.81
N LEU A 241 -29.17 10.00 0.99
CA LEU A 241 -29.08 11.28 1.70
C LEU A 241 -28.69 11.13 3.17
N LYS A 242 -29.05 10.00 3.79
CA LYS A 242 -28.73 9.66 5.20
C LYS A 242 -27.47 8.82 5.36
N MET A 243 -26.66 8.65 4.31
CA MET A 243 -25.36 7.99 4.43
C MET A 243 -24.50 8.73 5.46
N ARG A 244 -23.89 7.96 6.36
CA ARG A 244 -22.93 8.43 7.36
C ARG A 244 -21.72 9.05 6.67
N GLU A 245 -21.02 9.91 7.38
CA GLU A 245 -19.91 10.67 6.80
C GLU A 245 -18.57 9.94 6.88
N ASN A 246 -18.42 9.06 7.86
CA ASN A 246 -17.17 8.38 8.11
C ASN A 246 -17.18 7.02 7.38
N PRO A 247 -16.21 6.74 6.48
CA PRO A 247 -16.11 5.44 5.82
C PRO A 247 -15.93 4.27 6.81
N GLU A 248 -15.35 4.50 7.99
CA GLU A 248 -15.20 3.46 9.01
C GLU A 248 -16.56 2.95 9.53
N ASP A 249 -17.62 3.76 9.47
CA ASP A 249 -18.95 3.36 9.92
C ASP A 249 -19.60 2.28 9.03
N TYR A 250 -18.94 1.94 7.93
CA TYR A 250 -19.34 0.92 6.95
C TYR A 250 -18.41 -0.30 6.97
N ILE A 251 -17.29 -0.21 7.68
CA ILE A 251 -16.27 -1.25 7.76
C ILE A 251 -16.48 -1.95 9.10
N ASN A 252 -17.41 -2.91 9.12
CA ASN A 252 -17.64 -3.81 10.27
C ASN A 252 -16.62 -4.95 10.27
#